data_AF-A0A2A4TZ59-F1
#
_entry.id   AF-A0A2A4TZ59-F1
#
_cell.length_a   1.000
_cell.length_b   1.000
_cell.length_c   1.000
_cell.angle_alpha   90.00
_cell.angle_beta   90.00
_cell.angle_gamma   90.00
#
_symmetry.space_group_name_H-M   'P 1'
#
loop_
_entity.id
_entity.type
_entity.pdbx_description
1 polymer ?
#
loop_
_entity_poly.entity_id
_entity_poly.type
_entity_poly.pdbx_seq_one_letter_code
_entity_poly.pdbx_strand_id
1 'polypeptide(L)'
;MREKLLVDIFGKLGTGHLLLTANNRLNLYLQKRFNDFHKNSVWPESIQSFNGFWHELWQRLSESHSLPTLLTPQQTTHLWQNTIEKWYQTNEIPKCNVRSIAKAAEEAWSICKQWNISLDNLANCDFPETKNFVLWAEAITVFYQENNFTDNSSALRVLCDALSSIDNNQLENLLPKSIQLIGYIDKPPVLLQLLNLLKQYGCDYEFISVQQEIAKAQSMHCYLSKEDELRGAIEYAHKELAKNSNKKIAIVVPDLHTQYHNIKRYCKEIFSPEKLLLHQPEQKPKYAISAGEALHKVPIIHDVLALFRTKLSPNLSDIKQLLLSPFMSGGISNYQDACQIERALLENLTDSVSIAGVKNFLQKNFAKSPVVITLLEFLELPTAKKTSIAEWKKYFLKLLQIFGWPQERVLTSAEHQAVAKFYDVLDNLEIFAIFDGKITFYEVTHLLQLCLQKSLFQPQSAKDAGLQILGVFEAHGLCFDEIWICDTTSNAWPKMAKPSKLLPIKLQLELNTP
;
A
#
# COMPACT_ATOMS: atom_id res chain seq x y z
N MET A 1 8.93 8.78 -23.21
CA MET A 1 10.09 7.98 -23.66
C MET A 1 9.86 7.55 -25.10
N ARG A 2 10.57 8.15 -26.05
CA ARG A 2 10.45 7.79 -27.48
C ARG A 2 11.06 6.41 -27.72
N GLU A 3 10.56 5.70 -28.73
CA GLU A 3 11.05 4.36 -29.11
C GLU A 3 12.57 4.33 -29.31
N LYS A 4 13.16 5.37 -29.91
CA LYS A 4 14.61 5.46 -30.11
C LYS A 4 15.42 5.36 -28.80
N LEU A 5 14.98 6.04 -27.75
CA LEU A 5 15.64 5.97 -26.45
C LEU A 5 15.47 4.59 -25.80
N LEU A 6 14.30 3.97 -25.97
CA LEU A 6 14.07 2.59 -25.50
C LEU A 6 14.97 1.60 -26.24
N VAL A 7 15.18 1.77 -27.55
CA VAL A 7 16.11 0.96 -28.34
C VAL A 7 17.55 1.15 -27.87
N ASP A 8 17.98 2.38 -27.59
CA ASP A 8 19.33 2.66 -27.09
C ASP A 8 19.57 2.06 -25.69
N ILE A 9 18.55 2.12 -24.81
CA ILE A 9 18.61 1.51 -23.48
C ILE A 9 18.63 -0.01 -23.61
N PHE A 10 17.66 -0.59 -24.32
CA PHE A 10 17.50 -2.04 -24.44
C PHE A 10 18.65 -2.69 -25.21
N GLY A 11 19.23 -2.02 -26.21
CA GLY A 11 20.38 -2.51 -26.96
C GLY A 11 21.66 -2.62 -26.14
N LYS A 12 21.75 -1.91 -25.00
CA LYS A 12 22.86 -2.02 -24.03
C LYS A 12 22.61 -3.08 -22.96
N LEU A 13 21.39 -3.63 -22.87
CA LEU A 13 21.06 -4.68 -21.89
C LEU A 13 21.53 -6.04 -22.42
N GLY A 14 22.39 -6.68 -21.64
CA GLY A 14 22.94 -8.00 -21.91
C GLY A 14 23.38 -8.68 -20.62
N THR A 15 24.07 -9.81 -20.73
CA THR A 15 24.58 -10.55 -19.56
C THR A 15 25.49 -9.67 -18.70
N GLY A 16 25.11 -9.45 -17.44
CA GLY A 16 25.84 -8.62 -16.49
C GLY A 16 25.52 -7.12 -16.54
N HIS A 17 24.53 -6.68 -17.32
CA HIS A 17 24.07 -5.28 -17.35
C HIS A 17 22.67 -5.19 -16.73
N LEU A 18 22.45 -4.23 -15.83
CA LEU A 18 21.20 -4.08 -15.08
C LEU A 18 20.61 -2.68 -15.25
N LEU A 19 19.33 -2.60 -15.59
CA LEU A 19 18.54 -1.37 -15.59
C LEU A 19 17.73 -1.28 -14.30
N LEU A 20 18.07 -0.29 -13.47
CA LEU A 20 17.36 0.04 -12.24
C LEU A 20 16.37 1.17 -12.47
N THR A 21 15.13 0.92 -12.09
CA THR A 21 14.03 1.87 -12.18
C THR A 21 13.71 2.46 -10.82
N ALA A 22 13.42 3.76 -10.79
CA ALA A 22 13.10 4.48 -9.54
C ALA A 22 11.80 4.01 -8.86
N ASN A 23 10.86 3.41 -9.62
CA ASN A 23 9.63 2.88 -9.05
C ASN A 23 9.17 1.60 -9.77
N ASN A 24 8.38 0.77 -9.06
CA ASN A 24 7.87 -0.51 -9.58
C ASN A 24 6.94 -0.35 -10.80
N ARG A 25 6.30 0.81 -10.98
CA ARG A 25 5.40 1.01 -12.13
C ARG A 25 6.19 1.19 -13.42
N LEU A 26 7.24 2.01 -13.38
CA LEU A 26 8.20 2.17 -14.46
C LEU A 26 8.91 0.84 -14.73
N ASN A 27 9.23 0.07 -13.69
CA ASN A 27 9.75 -1.30 -13.83
C ASN A 27 8.83 -2.16 -14.71
N LEU A 28 7.57 -2.32 -14.33
CA LEU A 28 6.61 -3.15 -15.05
C LEU A 28 6.36 -2.64 -16.48
N TYR A 29 6.32 -1.33 -16.66
CA TYR A 29 6.17 -0.71 -17.99
C TYR A 29 7.36 -1.05 -18.90
N LEU A 30 8.59 -0.89 -18.39
CA LEU A 30 9.81 -1.16 -19.15
C LEU A 30 10.01 -2.66 -19.38
N GLN A 31 9.71 -3.51 -18.40
CA GLN A 31 9.72 -4.97 -18.58
C GLN A 31 8.74 -5.41 -19.69
N LYS A 32 7.53 -4.86 -19.73
CA LYS A 32 6.56 -5.15 -20.80
C LYS A 32 7.09 -4.72 -22.17
N ARG A 33 7.62 -3.50 -22.27
CA ARG A 33 8.21 -2.97 -23.51
C ARG A 33 9.45 -3.74 -23.94
N PHE A 34 10.27 -4.18 -22.99
CA PHE A 34 11.45 -5.00 -23.23
C PHE A 34 11.02 -6.36 -23.78
N ASN A 35 10.05 -7.03 -23.15
CA ASN A 35 9.49 -8.28 -23.67
C ASN A 35 8.89 -8.12 -25.08
N ASP A 36 8.20 -7.00 -25.35
CA ASP A 36 7.66 -6.69 -26.68
C ASP A 36 8.74 -6.45 -27.73
N PHE A 37 9.84 -5.78 -27.37
CA PHE A 37 10.98 -5.50 -28.26
C PHE A 37 11.65 -6.79 -28.72
N HIS A 38 11.63 -7.79 -27.84
CA HIS A 38 12.49 -8.93 -27.96
C HIS A 38 11.72 -10.17 -28.45
N LYS A 39 10.42 -10.35 -28.14
CA LYS A 39 9.39 -11.35 -28.58
C LYS A 39 9.74 -12.78 -29.04
N ASN A 40 10.90 -13.05 -29.65
CA ASN A 40 11.30 -14.30 -30.29
C ASN A 40 12.63 -14.92 -29.79
N SER A 41 13.25 -14.42 -28.72
CA SER A 41 14.49 -14.97 -28.14
C SER A 41 14.38 -15.15 -26.62
N VAL A 42 15.40 -15.75 -26.00
CA VAL A 42 15.52 -15.82 -24.53
C VAL A 42 16.55 -14.77 -24.12
N TRP A 43 16.20 -13.91 -23.17
CA TRP A 43 17.07 -12.84 -22.65
C TRP A 43 17.10 -12.89 -21.12
N PRO A 44 18.22 -12.49 -20.51
CA PRO A 44 18.32 -12.40 -19.06
C PRO A 44 17.37 -11.33 -18.50
N GLU A 45 16.94 -11.53 -17.26
CA GLU A 45 16.19 -10.51 -16.51
C GLU A 45 17.12 -9.34 -16.16
N SER A 46 17.22 -8.37 -17.07
CA SER A 46 18.11 -7.21 -16.96
C SER A 46 17.39 -5.95 -16.47
N ILE A 47 16.13 -6.03 -16.05
CA ILE A 47 15.34 -4.87 -15.60
C ILE A 47 14.72 -5.16 -14.24
N GLN A 48 15.08 -4.34 -13.25
CA GLN A 48 14.61 -4.45 -11.87
C GLN A 48 14.27 -3.07 -11.30
N SER A 49 13.43 -3.03 -10.26
CA SER A 49 13.33 -1.83 -9.44
C SER A 49 14.50 -1.77 -8.48
N PHE A 50 14.91 -0.56 -8.10
CA PHE A 50 15.97 -0.40 -7.10
C PHE A 50 15.67 -1.08 -5.78
N ASN A 51 14.40 -1.02 -5.34
CA ASN A 51 13.97 -1.75 -4.16
C ASN A 51 14.16 -3.26 -4.30
N GLY A 52 13.82 -3.83 -5.45
CA GLY A 52 14.09 -5.24 -5.72
C GLY A 52 15.59 -5.57 -5.65
N PHE A 53 16.40 -4.74 -6.28
CA PHE A 53 17.85 -4.94 -6.36
C PHE A 53 18.53 -4.96 -4.99
N TRP A 54 18.30 -3.94 -4.16
CA TRP A 54 18.99 -3.89 -2.87
C TRP A 54 18.47 -4.96 -1.89
N HIS A 55 17.18 -5.34 -1.97
CA HIS A 55 16.65 -6.45 -1.17
C HIS A 55 17.26 -7.80 -1.59
N GLU A 56 17.45 -8.03 -2.88
CA GLU A 56 18.13 -9.23 -3.39
C GLU A 56 19.59 -9.26 -2.94
N LEU A 57 20.29 -8.13 -3.03
CA LEU A 57 21.65 -7.99 -2.53
C LEU A 57 21.74 -8.25 -1.02
N TRP A 58 20.79 -7.72 -0.24
CA TRP A 58 20.67 -7.97 1.19
C TRP A 58 20.51 -9.46 1.49
N GLN A 59 19.60 -10.15 0.78
CA GLN A 59 19.35 -11.57 0.97
C GLN A 59 20.61 -12.40 0.69
N ARG A 60 21.27 -12.18 -0.46
CA ARG A 60 22.51 -12.88 -0.82
C ARG A 60 23.64 -12.63 0.19
N LEU A 61 23.78 -11.40 0.67
CA LEU A 61 24.78 -11.08 1.70
C LEU A 61 24.44 -11.72 3.03
N SER A 62 23.17 -11.81 3.41
CA SER A 62 22.73 -12.44 4.67
C SER A 62 22.98 -13.95 4.72
N GLU A 63 23.08 -14.61 3.56
CA GLU A 63 23.46 -16.04 3.48
C GLU A 63 24.94 -16.26 3.82
N SER A 64 25.78 -15.27 3.52
CA SER A 64 27.24 -15.37 3.66
C SER A 64 27.79 -14.64 4.89
N HIS A 65 27.06 -13.63 5.39
CA HIS A 65 27.50 -12.70 6.43
C HIS A 65 26.38 -12.45 7.45
N SER A 66 26.78 -12.16 8.69
CA SER A 66 25.85 -11.83 9.77
C SER A 66 25.27 -10.42 9.59
N LEU A 67 24.16 -10.31 8.86
CA LEU A 67 23.38 -9.07 8.77
C LEU A 67 22.25 -9.03 9.82
N PRO A 68 21.82 -7.84 10.28
CA PRO A 68 20.66 -7.72 11.15
C PRO A 68 19.38 -8.20 10.44
N THR A 69 18.36 -8.56 11.23
CA THR A 69 17.06 -8.93 10.65
C THR A 69 16.37 -7.67 10.12
N LEU A 70 16.01 -7.68 8.84
CA LEU A 70 15.34 -6.56 8.20
C LEU A 70 13.85 -6.53 8.52
N LEU A 71 13.41 -5.49 9.21
CA LEU A 71 12.01 -5.27 9.54
C LEU A 71 11.24 -4.74 8.32
N THR A 72 10.06 -5.30 8.11
CA THR A 72 9.09 -4.81 7.13
C THR A 72 8.56 -3.42 7.52
N PRO A 73 8.10 -2.61 6.57
CA PRO A 73 7.50 -1.30 6.87
C PRO A 73 6.33 -1.36 7.84
N GLN A 74 5.61 -2.49 7.88
CA GLN A 74 4.48 -2.66 8.80
C GLN A 74 4.96 -2.86 10.25
N GLN A 75 6.01 -3.67 10.43
CA GLN A 75 6.69 -3.87 11.71
C GLN A 75 7.31 -2.56 12.23
N THR A 76 8.00 -1.81 11.35
CA THR A 76 8.62 -0.53 11.72
C THR A 76 7.58 0.49 12.20
N THR A 77 6.46 0.67 11.48
CA THR A 77 5.40 1.58 11.95
C THR A 77 4.80 1.11 13.28
N HIS A 78 4.61 -0.20 13.48
CA HIS A 78 4.11 -0.73 14.74
C HIS A 78 5.07 -0.45 15.90
N LEU A 79 6.37 -0.63 15.67
CA LEU A 79 7.42 -0.29 16.64
C LEU A 79 7.39 1.19 17.00
N TRP A 80 7.33 2.09 16.01
CA TRP A 80 7.20 3.53 16.25
C TRP A 80 5.96 3.88 17.09
N GLN A 81 4.81 3.28 16.77
CA GLN A 81 3.58 3.49 17.55
C GLN A 81 3.74 3.04 18.99
N ASN A 82 4.30 1.85 19.22
CA ASN A 82 4.48 1.30 20.56
C ASN A 82 5.49 2.12 21.38
N THR A 83 6.62 2.52 20.78
CA THR A 83 7.64 3.34 21.46
C THR A 83 7.07 4.69 21.88
N ILE A 84 6.35 5.36 20.97
CA ILE A 84 5.73 6.65 21.26
C ILE A 84 4.62 6.49 22.31
N GLU A 85 3.75 5.48 22.18
CA GLU A 85 2.69 5.24 23.16
C GLU A 85 3.24 4.98 24.57
N LYS A 86 4.30 4.16 24.70
CA LYS A 86 5.01 3.95 25.97
C LYS A 86 5.58 5.26 26.52
N TRP A 87 6.19 6.09 25.68
CA TRP A 87 6.74 7.37 26.10
C TRP A 87 5.65 8.33 26.62
N TYR A 88 4.50 8.43 25.94
CA TYR A 88 3.37 9.24 26.41
C TYR A 88 2.81 8.74 27.75
N GLN A 89 2.72 7.42 27.93
CA GLN A 89 2.27 6.80 29.20
C GLN A 89 3.23 7.12 30.35
N THR A 90 4.54 6.98 30.14
CA THR A 90 5.57 7.25 31.17
C THR A 90 5.62 8.73 31.58
N ASN A 91 5.33 9.65 30.65
CA ASN A 91 5.38 11.09 30.91
C ASN A 91 4.02 11.70 31.32
N GLU A 92 2.98 10.88 31.52
CA GLU A 92 1.62 11.32 31.91
C GLU A 92 0.99 12.36 30.96
N ILE A 93 1.39 12.37 29.69
CA ILE A 93 0.90 13.33 28.70
C ILE A 93 -0.43 12.79 28.13
N PRO A 94 -1.49 13.62 28.02
CA PRO A 94 -2.79 13.18 27.49
C PRO A 94 -2.67 12.55 26.10
N LYS A 95 -3.48 11.50 25.85
CA LYS A 95 -3.44 10.73 24.60
C LYS A 95 -3.69 11.63 23.39
N CYS A 96 -2.61 11.92 22.65
CA CYS A 96 -2.66 12.53 21.33
C CYS A 96 -2.92 11.47 20.24
N ASN A 97 -3.06 11.91 18.98
CA ASN A 97 -3.13 11.01 17.84
C ASN A 97 -1.74 10.36 17.57
N VAL A 98 -1.40 9.35 18.37
CA VAL A 98 -0.13 8.60 18.31
C VAL A 98 0.15 8.08 16.91
N ARG A 99 -0.90 7.66 16.17
CA ARG A 99 -0.74 7.13 14.81
C ARG A 99 -0.18 8.17 13.83
N SER A 100 -0.70 9.40 13.86
CA SER A 100 -0.18 10.46 12.99
C SER A 100 1.22 10.90 13.39
N ILE A 101 1.53 10.93 14.69
CA ILE A 101 2.84 11.32 15.19
C ILE A 101 3.88 10.25 14.84
N ALA A 102 3.56 8.96 15.03
CA ALA A 102 4.41 7.85 14.64
C ALA A 102 4.72 7.86 13.14
N LYS A 103 3.73 8.16 12.30
CA LYS A 103 3.96 8.31 10.86
C LYS A 103 4.90 9.48 10.54
N ALA A 104 4.69 10.64 11.17
CA ALA A 104 5.57 11.79 10.99
C ALA A 104 7.00 11.50 11.49
N ALA A 105 7.15 10.74 12.58
CA ALA A 105 8.44 10.31 13.12
C ALA A 105 9.14 9.31 12.20
N GLU A 106 8.41 8.34 11.65
CA GLU A 106 8.93 7.41 10.64
C GLU A 106 9.39 8.15 9.37
N GLU A 107 8.61 9.12 8.89
CA GLU A 107 8.98 9.98 7.75
C GLU A 107 10.25 10.81 8.05
N ALA A 108 10.31 11.45 9.23
CA ALA A 108 11.48 12.21 9.67
C ALA A 108 12.74 11.33 9.81
N TRP A 109 12.60 10.14 10.39
CA TRP A 109 13.66 9.15 10.49
C TRP A 109 14.19 8.73 9.12
N SER A 110 13.29 8.48 8.18
CA SER A 110 13.68 8.12 6.81
C SER A 110 14.49 9.22 6.14
N ILE A 111 14.08 10.49 6.30
CA ILE A 111 14.85 11.64 5.82
C ILE A 111 16.23 11.69 6.48
N CYS A 112 16.30 11.55 7.82
CA CYS A 112 17.58 11.58 8.52
C CYS A 112 18.55 10.51 8.02
N LYS A 113 18.07 9.28 7.81
CA LYS A 113 18.90 8.19 7.30
C LYS A 113 19.30 8.40 5.85
N GLN A 114 18.38 8.75 4.97
CA GLN A 114 18.66 8.92 3.54
C GLN A 114 19.58 10.12 3.23
N TRP A 115 19.49 11.21 4.02
CA TRP A 115 20.30 12.42 3.88
C TRP A 115 21.49 12.51 4.87
N ASN A 116 21.80 11.45 5.61
CA ASN A 116 22.90 11.40 6.58
C ASN A 116 22.85 12.52 7.64
N ILE A 117 21.65 12.85 8.13
CA ILE A 117 21.47 13.83 9.21
C ILE A 117 21.76 13.15 10.55
N SER A 118 22.73 13.67 11.30
CA SER A 118 23.04 13.19 12.65
C SER A 118 21.97 13.60 13.67
N LEU A 119 21.62 12.69 14.58
CA LEU A 119 20.73 12.97 15.71
C LEU A 119 21.35 14.00 16.67
N ASP A 120 22.68 14.02 16.81
CA ASP A 120 23.38 14.98 17.69
C ASP A 120 23.18 16.42 17.20
N ASN A 121 23.19 16.64 15.88
CA ASN A 121 22.93 17.94 15.28
C ASN A 121 21.49 18.40 15.55
N LEU A 122 20.54 17.45 15.57
CA LEU A 122 19.13 17.72 15.87
C LEU A 122 18.88 17.95 17.36
N ALA A 123 19.61 17.27 18.25
CA ALA A 123 19.50 17.43 19.70
C ALA A 123 19.84 18.86 20.16
N ASN A 124 20.77 19.51 19.44
CA ASN A 124 21.18 20.90 19.69
C ASN A 124 20.18 21.96 19.21
N CYS A 125 19.08 21.56 18.55
CA CYS A 125 18.06 22.50 18.08
C CYS A 125 17.08 22.87 19.20
N ASP A 126 16.65 24.14 19.27
CA ASP A 126 15.75 24.65 20.31
C ASP A 126 14.25 24.29 20.11
N PHE A 127 13.94 23.38 19.20
CA PHE A 127 12.56 23.03 18.88
C PHE A 127 12.08 21.81 19.71
N PRO A 128 11.05 21.95 20.58
CA PRO A 128 10.61 20.87 21.48
C PRO A 128 10.23 19.58 20.76
N GLU A 129 9.57 19.69 19.60
CA GLU A 129 9.13 18.55 18.81
C GLU A 129 10.31 17.78 18.20
N THR A 130 11.38 18.49 17.81
CA THR A 130 12.62 17.86 17.34
C THR A 130 13.32 17.14 18.48
N LYS A 131 13.34 17.70 19.69
CA LYS A 131 13.90 17.03 20.88
C LYS A 131 13.13 15.75 21.21
N ASN A 132 11.80 15.79 21.19
CA ASN A 132 10.98 14.59 21.39
C ASN A 132 11.26 13.52 20.32
N PHE A 133 11.38 13.94 19.06
CA PHE A 133 11.74 13.04 17.96
C PHE A 133 13.11 12.38 18.18
N VAL A 134 14.13 13.14 18.60
CA VAL A 134 15.46 12.59 18.90
C VAL A 134 15.38 11.52 19.98
N LEU A 135 14.65 11.76 21.08
CA LEU A 135 14.47 10.78 22.15
C LEU A 135 13.81 9.48 21.66
N TRP A 136 12.77 9.59 20.83
CA TRP A 136 12.10 8.41 20.25
C TRP A 136 13.02 7.65 19.28
N ALA A 137 13.79 8.38 18.48
CA ALA A 137 14.74 7.82 17.52
C ALA A 137 15.91 7.10 18.22
N GLU A 138 16.41 7.64 19.32
CA GLU A 138 17.41 7.00 20.17
C GLU A 138 16.87 5.71 20.78
N ALA A 139 15.66 5.73 21.36
CA ALA A 139 15.03 4.55 21.94
C ALA A 139 14.84 3.41 20.91
N ILE A 140 14.47 3.75 19.67
CA ILE A 140 14.37 2.77 18.58
C ILE A 140 15.74 2.26 18.13
N THR A 141 16.76 3.14 18.11
CA THR A 141 18.12 2.74 17.77
C THR A 141 18.67 1.72 18.77
N VAL A 142 18.46 1.96 20.08
CA VAL A 142 18.82 1.00 21.14
C VAL A 142 18.08 -0.32 20.93
N PHE A 143 16.77 -0.27 20.68
CA PHE A 143 15.97 -1.47 20.42
C PHE A 143 16.48 -2.27 19.21
N TYR A 144 16.87 -1.58 18.13
CA TYR A 144 17.47 -2.21 16.95
C TYR A 144 18.82 -2.87 17.25
N GLN A 145 19.66 -2.24 18.07
CA GLN A 145 20.95 -2.80 18.46
C GLN A 145 20.80 -4.04 19.35
N GLU A 146 19.94 -3.98 20.37
CA GLU A 146 19.73 -5.07 21.33
C GLU A 146 19.15 -6.33 20.67
N ASN A 147 18.29 -6.17 19.67
CA ASN A 147 17.62 -7.28 18.99
C ASN A 147 18.23 -7.64 17.64
N ASN A 148 19.34 -6.99 17.26
CA ASN A 148 19.98 -7.13 15.95
C ASN A 148 19.01 -6.94 14.77
N PHE A 149 18.23 -5.85 14.82
CA PHE A 149 17.25 -5.47 13.80
C PHE A 149 17.69 -4.24 13.01
N THR A 150 17.12 -4.08 11.81
CA THR A 150 17.25 -2.86 11.02
C THR A 150 15.96 -2.57 10.27
N ASP A 151 15.75 -1.33 9.86
CA ASP A 151 14.60 -0.90 9.06
C ASP A 151 15.00 -0.57 7.61
N ASN A 152 14.03 -0.54 6.70
CA ASN A 152 14.27 -0.21 5.29
C ASN A 152 14.98 1.16 5.09
N SER A 153 14.78 2.14 5.99
CA SER A 153 15.45 3.44 5.84
C SER A 153 16.94 3.37 6.19
N SER A 154 17.32 2.50 7.13
CA SER A 154 18.72 2.30 7.55
C SER A 154 19.42 1.18 6.78
N ALA A 155 18.67 0.29 6.12
CA ALA A 155 19.20 -0.91 5.46
C ALA A 155 20.31 -0.59 4.45
N LEU A 156 20.13 0.44 3.61
CA LEU A 156 21.16 0.83 2.64
C LEU A 156 22.47 1.25 3.32
N ARG A 157 22.40 1.90 4.48
CA ARG A 157 23.58 2.30 5.25
C ARG A 157 24.29 1.07 5.81
N VAL A 158 23.54 0.16 6.43
CA VAL A 158 24.09 -1.12 6.95
C VAL A 158 24.71 -1.93 5.81
N LEU A 159 24.11 -1.92 4.63
CA LEU A 159 24.64 -2.60 3.45
C LEU A 159 25.96 -1.95 2.98
N CYS A 160 26.06 -0.63 2.97
CA CYS A 160 27.32 0.08 2.69
C CYS A 160 28.43 -0.30 3.70
N ASP A 161 28.09 -0.31 5.00
CA ASP A 161 29.03 -0.65 6.06
C ASP A 161 29.48 -2.12 5.95
N ALA A 162 28.55 -3.04 5.66
CA ALA A 162 28.85 -4.45 5.43
C ALA A 162 29.75 -4.65 4.20
N LEU A 163 29.40 -4.07 3.04
CA LEU A 163 30.22 -4.16 1.83
C LEU A 163 31.64 -3.65 2.06
N SER A 164 31.81 -2.56 2.79
CA SER A 164 33.13 -1.96 3.08
C SER A 164 34.05 -2.87 3.91
N SER A 165 33.50 -3.89 4.58
CA SER A 165 34.24 -4.85 5.40
C SER A 165 34.53 -6.18 4.70
N ILE A 166 34.03 -6.38 3.48
CA ILE A 166 34.18 -7.62 2.70
C ILE A 166 35.37 -7.49 1.74
N ASP A 167 36.17 -8.56 1.64
CA ASP A 167 37.28 -8.66 0.68
C ASP A 167 36.79 -8.66 -0.78
N ASN A 168 37.48 -7.89 -1.64
CA ASN A 168 37.12 -7.64 -3.04
C ASN A 168 36.79 -8.90 -3.86
N ASN A 169 37.51 -10.01 -3.63
CA ASN A 169 37.38 -11.23 -4.42
C ASN A 169 36.07 -11.99 -4.22
N GLN A 170 35.33 -11.74 -3.13
CA GLN A 170 34.05 -12.42 -2.87
C GLN A 170 32.85 -11.72 -3.52
N LEU A 171 33.00 -10.45 -3.91
CA LEU A 171 31.91 -9.60 -4.43
C LEU A 171 31.84 -9.57 -5.96
N GLU A 172 32.93 -9.89 -6.67
CA GLU A 172 32.98 -9.84 -8.15
C GLU A 172 31.92 -10.73 -8.83
N ASN A 173 31.57 -11.87 -8.22
CA ASN A 173 30.55 -12.78 -8.76
C ASN A 173 29.12 -12.40 -8.37
N LEU A 174 28.94 -11.51 -7.40
CA LEU A 174 27.63 -11.11 -6.89
C LEU A 174 27.08 -9.86 -7.57
N LEU A 175 27.96 -9.02 -8.11
CA LEU A 175 27.61 -7.72 -8.66
C LEU A 175 27.46 -7.75 -10.19
N PRO A 176 26.54 -6.93 -10.75
CA PRO A 176 26.51 -6.70 -12.19
C PRO A 176 27.78 -5.94 -12.63
N LYS A 177 28.13 -6.06 -13.91
CA LYS A 177 29.23 -5.31 -14.52
C LYS A 177 28.90 -3.83 -14.71
N SER A 178 27.64 -3.52 -14.99
CA SER A 178 27.18 -2.14 -15.05
C SER A 178 25.70 -1.96 -14.70
N ILE A 179 25.38 -0.78 -14.18
CA ILE A 179 24.06 -0.36 -13.74
C ILE A 179 23.62 0.92 -14.48
N GLN A 180 22.47 0.87 -15.12
CA GLN A 180 21.80 2.04 -15.66
C GLN A 180 20.65 2.44 -14.73
N LEU A 181 20.57 3.71 -14.32
CA LEU A 181 19.49 4.20 -13.45
C LEU A 181 18.56 5.15 -14.22
N ILE A 182 17.25 4.89 -14.17
CA ILE A 182 16.24 5.68 -14.88
C ILE A 182 15.06 6.11 -13.99
N GLY A 183 14.58 7.34 -14.20
CA GLY A 183 13.42 7.89 -13.50
C GLY A 183 13.70 8.49 -12.12
N TYR A 184 14.97 8.78 -11.82
CA TYR A 184 15.38 9.42 -10.56
C TYR A 184 15.33 10.94 -10.68
N ILE A 185 14.45 11.56 -9.90
CA ILE A 185 14.35 13.03 -9.76
C ILE A 185 15.33 13.47 -8.67
N ASP A 186 15.15 12.95 -7.46
CA ASP A 186 16.02 13.21 -6.32
C ASP A 186 17.08 12.11 -6.19
N LYS A 187 18.26 12.49 -5.69
CA LYS A 187 19.41 11.60 -5.51
C LYS A 187 19.84 11.62 -4.03
N PRO A 188 19.26 10.74 -3.19
CA PRO A 188 19.65 10.67 -1.79
C PRO A 188 21.16 10.42 -1.64
N PRO A 189 21.84 11.09 -0.71
CA PRO A 189 23.27 10.88 -0.45
C PRO A 189 23.64 9.41 -0.20
N VAL A 190 22.81 8.65 0.52
CA VAL A 190 23.05 7.22 0.78
C VAL A 190 23.01 6.38 -0.51
N LEU A 191 22.13 6.72 -1.46
CA LEU A 191 22.12 6.06 -2.77
C LEU A 191 23.43 6.28 -3.52
N LEU A 192 23.94 7.52 -3.52
CA LEU A 192 25.22 7.84 -4.15
C LEU A 192 26.40 7.16 -3.46
N GLN A 193 26.37 7.04 -2.13
CA GLN A 193 27.38 6.28 -1.37
C GLN A 193 27.41 4.82 -1.80
N LEU A 194 26.25 4.16 -1.88
CA LEU A 194 26.16 2.77 -2.32
C LEU A 194 26.70 2.61 -3.75
N LEU A 195 26.24 3.44 -4.69
CA LEU A 195 26.68 3.35 -6.09
C LEU A 195 28.19 3.60 -6.24
N ASN A 196 28.77 4.52 -5.46
CA ASN A 196 30.21 4.77 -5.46
C ASN A 196 31.00 3.59 -4.89
N LEU A 197 30.49 2.92 -3.85
CA LEU A 197 31.08 1.68 -3.34
C LEU A 197 31.03 0.59 -4.41
N LEU A 198 29.87 0.35 -5.02
CA LEU A 198 29.73 -0.64 -6.11
C LEU A 198 30.71 -0.37 -7.26
N LYS A 199 30.95 0.91 -7.59
CA LYS A 199 31.95 1.30 -8.59
C LYS A 199 33.38 0.93 -8.21
N GLN A 200 33.75 1.01 -6.93
CA GLN A 200 35.06 0.56 -6.45
C GLN A 200 35.26 -0.95 -6.62
N TYR A 201 34.16 -1.73 -6.58
CA TYR A 201 34.16 -3.17 -6.83
C TYR A 201 33.94 -3.55 -8.31
N GLY A 202 34.11 -2.61 -9.25
CA GLY A 202 34.09 -2.88 -10.69
C GLY A 202 32.71 -2.83 -11.35
N CYS A 203 31.68 -2.33 -10.66
CA CYS A 203 30.35 -2.09 -11.24
C CYS A 203 30.20 -0.63 -11.67
N ASP A 204 30.33 -0.34 -12.97
CA ASP A 204 30.09 1.01 -13.48
C ASP A 204 28.60 1.39 -13.36
N TYR A 205 28.29 2.69 -13.20
CA TYR A 205 26.92 3.15 -13.18
C TYR A 205 26.71 4.45 -13.97
N GLU A 206 25.54 4.59 -14.61
CA GLU A 206 25.12 5.81 -15.30
C GLU A 206 23.67 6.19 -15.00
N PHE A 207 23.42 7.49 -14.80
CA PHE A 207 22.05 8.02 -14.72
C PHE A 207 21.57 8.41 -16.11
N ILE A 208 20.50 7.76 -16.57
CA ILE A 208 19.88 8.08 -17.85
C ILE A 208 19.00 9.32 -17.68
N SER A 209 19.46 10.43 -18.25
CA SER A 209 18.63 11.62 -18.41
C SER A 209 17.79 11.48 -19.67
N VAL A 210 16.46 11.47 -19.50
CA VAL A 210 15.53 11.56 -20.62
C VAL A 210 15.43 13.04 -21.00
N GLN A 211 16.04 13.45 -22.11
CA GLN A 211 15.77 14.78 -22.66
C GLN A 211 14.28 14.88 -22.99
N GLN A 212 13.54 15.64 -22.18
CA GLN A 212 12.14 15.90 -22.40
C GLN A 212 12.04 17.10 -23.35
N GLU A 213 11.64 16.86 -24.60
CA GLU A 213 11.15 17.97 -25.42
C GLU A 213 9.92 18.56 -24.75
N ILE A 214 9.93 19.88 -24.53
CA ILE A 214 8.78 20.58 -23.95
C ILE A 214 7.64 20.50 -24.97
N ALA A 215 6.69 19.59 -24.73
CA ALA A 215 5.47 19.51 -25.52
C ALA A 215 4.63 20.76 -25.23
N LYS A 216 4.18 21.44 -26.29
CA LYS A 216 3.21 22.53 -26.14
C LYS A 216 1.85 21.93 -25.81
N ALA A 217 1.16 22.52 -24.82
CA ALA A 217 -0.22 22.16 -24.53
C ALA A 217 -1.08 22.38 -25.78
N GLN A 218 -1.81 21.34 -26.21
CA GLN A 218 -2.65 21.42 -27.41
C GLN A 218 -3.96 22.17 -27.14
N SER A 219 -4.50 22.08 -25.93
CA SER A 219 -5.73 22.74 -25.52
C SER A 219 -5.74 23.02 -24.02
N MET A 220 -6.43 24.10 -23.62
CA MET A 220 -6.70 24.44 -22.23
C MET A 220 -8.20 24.55 -22.03
N HIS A 221 -8.72 23.93 -20.96
CA HIS A 221 -10.14 23.90 -20.64
C HIS A 221 -10.34 24.49 -19.24
N CYS A 222 -11.34 25.35 -19.07
CA CYS A 222 -11.68 25.95 -17.79
C CYS A 222 -13.04 25.44 -17.33
N TYR A 223 -13.13 25.05 -16.06
CA TYR A 223 -14.33 24.52 -15.44
C TYR A 223 -14.65 25.30 -14.17
N LEU A 224 -15.93 25.34 -13.79
CA LEU A 224 -16.40 26.05 -12.60
C LEU A 224 -16.10 25.29 -11.31
N SER A 225 -16.01 23.96 -11.38
CA SER A 225 -15.74 23.09 -10.24
C SER A 225 -14.76 21.97 -10.61
N LYS A 226 -14.09 21.42 -9.59
CA LYS A 226 -13.23 20.23 -9.74
C LYS A 226 -14.02 19.00 -10.20
N GLU A 227 -15.28 18.91 -9.82
CA GLU A 227 -16.15 17.80 -10.22
C GLU A 227 -16.44 17.87 -11.72
N ASP A 228 -16.78 19.04 -12.24
CA ASP A 228 -17.02 19.25 -13.68
C ASP A 228 -15.75 18.99 -14.50
N GLU A 229 -14.59 19.42 -14.00
CA GLU A 229 -13.30 19.13 -14.64
C GLU A 229 -13.03 17.63 -14.74
N LEU A 230 -13.21 16.89 -13.64
CA LEU A 230 -13.00 15.44 -13.62
C LEU A 230 -13.98 14.72 -14.56
N ARG A 231 -15.25 15.12 -14.57
CA ARG A 231 -16.25 14.56 -15.50
C ARG A 231 -15.87 14.86 -16.95
N GLY A 232 -15.52 16.11 -17.26
CA GLY A 232 -15.08 16.53 -18.60
C GLY A 232 -13.86 15.76 -19.10
N ALA A 233 -12.85 15.54 -18.23
CA ALA A 233 -11.67 14.74 -18.55
C ALA A 233 -12.02 13.27 -18.84
N ILE A 234 -12.91 12.66 -18.04
CA ILE A 234 -13.35 11.27 -18.23
C ILE A 234 -14.20 11.14 -19.49
N GLU A 235 -15.08 12.10 -19.78
CA GLU A 235 -15.89 12.14 -20.99
C GLU A 235 -15.03 12.32 -22.25
N TYR A 236 -14.00 13.17 -22.18
CA TYR A 236 -13.02 13.33 -23.25
C TYR A 236 -12.35 11.99 -23.56
N ALA A 237 -11.83 11.31 -22.53
CA ALA A 237 -11.19 10.01 -22.71
C ALA A 237 -12.16 8.95 -23.25
N HIS A 238 -13.41 8.95 -22.80
CA HIS A 238 -14.45 8.06 -23.32
C HIS A 238 -14.70 8.30 -24.83
N LYS A 239 -14.83 9.55 -25.25
CA LYS A 239 -15.03 9.93 -26.66
C LYS A 239 -13.84 9.51 -27.53
N GLU A 240 -12.61 9.71 -27.06
CA GLU A 240 -11.41 9.34 -27.82
C GLU A 240 -11.20 7.83 -27.90
N LEU A 241 -11.47 7.08 -26.82
CA LEU A 241 -11.45 5.62 -26.86
C LEU A 241 -12.55 5.02 -27.72
N ALA A 242 -13.70 5.71 -27.86
CA ALA A 242 -14.75 5.30 -28.80
C ALA A 242 -14.32 5.46 -30.26
N LYS A 243 -13.47 6.46 -30.58
CA LYS A 243 -12.89 6.63 -31.93
C LYS A 243 -11.79 5.62 -32.23
N ASN A 244 -10.94 5.33 -31.25
CA ASN A 244 -9.87 4.35 -31.40
C ASN A 244 -9.61 3.61 -30.07
N SER A 245 -10.04 2.35 -30.02
CA SER A 245 -9.93 1.50 -28.83
C SER A 245 -8.51 1.12 -28.45
N ASN A 246 -7.53 1.32 -29.35
CA ASN A 246 -6.14 0.99 -29.10
C ASN A 246 -5.34 2.16 -28.52
N LYS A 247 -5.90 3.38 -28.49
CA LYS A 247 -5.24 4.54 -27.87
C LYS A 247 -5.03 4.31 -26.37
N LYS A 248 -3.89 4.79 -25.88
CA LYS A 248 -3.56 4.87 -24.45
C LYS A 248 -3.67 6.32 -23.99
N ILE A 249 -4.68 6.59 -23.18
CA ILE A 249 -4.98 7.93 -22.66
C ILE A 249 -4.68 7.95 -21.16
N ALA A 250 -4.00 8.99 -20.69
CA ALA A 250 -3.78 9.24 -19.27
C ALA A 250 -4.54 10.46 -18.79
N ILE A 251 -5.17 10.36 -17.60
CA ILE A 251 -5.67 11.50 -16.84
C ILE A 251 -4.85 11.59 -15.56
N VAL A 252 -4.10 12.68 -15.39
CA VAL A 252 -3.28 12.96 -14.23
C VAL A 252 -4.04 13.84 -13.26
N VAL A 253 -4.34 13.32 -12.07
CA VAL A 253 -5.07 14.00 -11.00
C VAL A 253 -4.12 14.21 -9.82
N PRO A 254 -3.73 15.45 -9.48
CA PRO A 254 -2.83 15.73 -8.36
C PRO A 254 -3.26 15.08 -7.04
N ASP A 255 -4.56 15.16 -6.69
CA ASP A 255 -5.10 14.63 -5.44
C ASP A 255 -5.90 13.33 -5.63
N LEU A 256 -5.38 12.42 -6.46
CA LEU A 256 -6.06 11.18 -6.86
C LEU A 256 -6.64 10.38 -5.69
N HIS A 257 -5.91 10.24 -4.58
CA HIS A 257 -6.37 9.47 -3.42
C HIS A 257 -7.62 10.07 -2.76
N THR A 258 -7.74 11.40 -2.72
CA THR A 258 -8.91 12.07 -2.13
C THR A 258 -10.14 11.95 -3.03
N GLN A 259 -9.92 12.02 -4.35
CA GLN A 259 -10.97 11.96 -5.37
C GLN A 259 -11.27 10.54 -5.86
N TYR A 260 -10.61 9.52 -5.31
CA TYR A 260 -10.69 8.14 -5.80
C TYR A 260 -12.14 7.65 -5.95
N HIS A 261 -12.97 7.84 -4.93
CA HIS A 261 -14.37 7.40 -4.93
C HIS A 261 -15.21 8.17 -5.95
N ASN A 262 -15.00 9.49 -6.07
CA ASN A 262 -15.69 10.32 -7.06
C ASN A 262 -15.32 9.92 -8.48
N ILE A 263 -14.03 9.75 -8.76
CA ILE A 263 -13.53 9.27 -10.06
C ILE A 263 -14.10 7.90 -10.39
N LYS A 264 -14.06 6.95 -9.45
CA LYS A 264 -14.62 5.59 -9.64
C LYS A 264 -16.11 5.66 -9.98
N ARG A 265 -16.86 6.54 -9.30
CA ARG A 265 -18.28 6.78 -9.59
C ARG A 265 -18.48 7.36 -10.99
N TYR A 266 -17.77 8.43 -11.35
CA TYR A 266 -17.90 9.06 -12.67
C TYR A 266 -17.50 8.12 -13.81
N CYS A 267 -16.43 7.32 -13.63
CA CYS A 267 -16.06 6.30 -14.59
C CYS A 267 -17.16 5.25 -14.76
N LYS A 268 -17.82 4.80 -13.67
CA LYS A 268 -18.96 3.87 -13.77
C LYS A 268 -20.15 4.49 -14.52
N GLU A 269 -20.51 5.73 -14.19
CA GLU A 269 -21.61 6.46 -14.83
C GLU A 269 -21.37 6.63 -16.34
N ILE A 270 -20.15 6.95 -16.76
CA ILE A 270 -19.81 7.25 -18.16
C ILE A 270 -19.54 5.98 -18.98
N PHE A 271 -18.77 5.02 -18.46
CA PHE A 271 -18.32 3.84 -19.24
C PHE A 271 -19.29 2.65 -19.19
N SER A 272 -20.18 2.61 -18.19
CA SER A 272 -21.07 1.47 -17.91
C SER A 272 -22.49 1.89 -17.47
N PRO A 273 -23.18 2.84 -18.15
CA PRO A 273 -24.49 3.32 -17.71
C PRO A 273 -25.56 2.21 -17.67
N GLU A 274 -25.60 1.34 -18.68
CA GLU A 274 -26.59 0.24 -18.78
C GLU A 274 -26.44 -0.82 -17.68
N LYS A 275 -25.24 -0.98 -17.13
CA LYS A 275 -24.96 -2.01 -16.12
C LYS A 275 -25.36 -1.59 -14.71
N LEU A 276 -25.59 -0.30 -14.48
CA LEU A 276 -26.23 0.19 -13.26
C LEU A 276 -27.66 -0.35 -13.14
N LEU A 277 -28.31 -0.67 -14.26
CA LEU A 277 -29.70 -1.15 -14.31
C LEU A 277 -29.81 -2.68 -14.24
N LEU A 278 -28.79 -3.44 -14.66
CA LEU A 278 -28.89 -4.89 -14.89
C LEU A 278 -28.08 -5.78 -13.93
N HIS A 279 -27.35 -5.21 -12.95
CA HIS A 279 -26.51 -5.96 -11.99
C HIS A 279 -25.61 -7.05 -12.61
N GLN A 280 -25.19 -6.88 -13.87
CA GLN A 280 -24.35 -7.87 -14.54
C GLN A 280 -22.86 -7.63 -14.24
N PRO A 281 -22.07 -8.70 -13.97
CA PRO A 281 -20.64 -8.56 -13.71
C PRO A 281 -19.87 -8.01 -14.92
N GLU A 282 -18.87 -7.17 -14.67
CA GLU A 282 -18.03 -6.59 -15.73
C GLU A 282 -17.12 -7.63 -16.39
N GLN A 283 -17.19 -7.79 -17.71
CA GLN A 283 -16.37 -8.75 -18.45
C GLN A 283 -14.97 -8.24 -18.86
N LYS A 284 -14.65 -6.94 -18.64
CA LYS A 284 -13.30 -6.35 -18.66
C LYS A 284 -13.36 -4.86 -18.25
N PRO A 285 -12.47 -4.37 -17.38
CA PRO A 285 -12.44 -2.95 -17.00
C PRO A 285 -11.94 -2.09 -18.17
N LYS A 286 -12.71 -1.05 -18.54
CA LYS A 286 -12.34 -0.10 -19.62
C LYS A 286 -11.35 0.98 -19.16
N TYR A 287 -11.20 1.15 -17.84
CA TYR A 287 -10.35 2.15 -17.21
C TYR A 287 -9.57 1.55 -16.03
N ALA A 288 -8.41 2.14 -15.73
CA ALA A 288 -7.57 1.82 -14.59
C ALA A 288 -7.41 3.04 -13.69
N ILE A 289 -7.65 2.91 -12.39
CA ILE A 289 -7.32 3.97 -11.43
C ILE A 289 -6.15 3.48 -10.58
N SER A 290 -5.09 4.26 -10.53
CA SER A 290 -3.80 3.81 -9.98
C SER A 290 -3.66 3.95 -8.47
N ALA A 291 -4.45 4.83 -7.85
CA ALA A 291 -4.69 4.77 -6.42
C ALA A 291 -5.51 3.50 -6.18
N GLY A 292 -4.87 2.39 -5.78
CA GLY A 292 -5.62 1.20 -5.37
C GLY A 292 -6.59 1.53 -4.23
N GLU A 293 -7.59 0.68 -4.03
CA GLU A 293 -8.47 0.80 -2.86
C GLU A 293 -7.85 0.02 -1.71
N ALA A 294 -7.81 0.57 -0.50
CA ALA A 294 -7.31 -0.17 0.65
C ALA A 294 -8.16 -1.44 0.85
N LEU A 295 -7.51 -2.58 1.10
CA LEU A 295 -8.14 -3.90 1.05
C LEU A 295 -9.31 -4.02 2.05
N HIS A 296 -9.21 -3.36 3.21
CA HIS A 296 -10.30 -3.29 4.20
C HIS A 296 -11.59 -2.62 3.72
N LYS A 297 -11.55 -1.81 2.66
CA LYS A 297 -12.73 -1.17 2.05
C LYS A 297 -13.38 -2.02 0.97
N VAL A 298 -12.69 -3.06 0.48
CA VAL A 298 -13.26 -3.96 -0.52
C VAL A 298 -14.41 -4.74 0.14
N PRO A 299 -15.64 -4.73 -0.40
CA PRO A 299 -16.83 -5.24 0.30
C PRO A 299 -16.66 -6.63 0.92
N ILE A 300 -16.13 -7.59 0.15
CA ILE A 300 -15.90 -8.97 0.61
C ILE A 300 -14.95 -9.08 1.81
N ILE A 301 -14.01 -8.14 1.96
CA ILE A 301 -13.06 -8.08 3.09
C ILE A 301 -13.59 -7.19 4.22
N HIS A 302 -14.35 -6.15 3.86
CA HIS A 302 -15.00 -5.27 4.82
C HIS A 302 -15.92 -6.05 5.77
N ASP A 303 -16.67 -7.02 5.23
CA ASP A 303 -17.56 -7.88 6.00
C ASP A 303 -16.79 -8.83 6.94
N VAL A 304 -15.59 -9.27 6.55
CA VAL A 304 -14.70 -10.05 7.43
C VAL A 304 -14.24 -9.22 8.63
N LEU A 305 -13.96 -7.94 8.44
CA LEU A 305 -13.63 -7.07 9.57
C LEU A 305 -14.83 -6.76 10.45
N ALA A 306 -16.04 -6.62 9.88
CA ALA A 306 -17.28 -6.53 10.66
C ALA A 306 -17.48 -7.79 11.51
N LEU A 307 -17.17 -8.97 10.96
CA LEU A 307 -17.19 -10.23 11.69
C LEU A 307 -16.28 -10.19 12.92
N PHE A 308 -15.00 -9.87 12.75
CA PHE A 308 -14.05 -9.87 13.87
C PHE A 308 -14.35 -8.76 14.90
N ARG A 309 -14.81 -7.59 14.45
CA ARG A 309 -15.28 -6.52 15.36
C ARG A 309 -16.50 -6.96 16.17
N THR A 310 -17.43 -7.69 15.55
CA THR A 310 -18.59 -8.26 16.24
C THR A 310 -18.17 -9.22 17.35
N LYS A 311 -17.06 -9.95 17.17
CA LYS A 311 -16.53 -10.83 18.21
C LYS A 311 -15.87 -10.08 19.38
N LEU A 312 -15.27 -8.92 19.12
CA LEU A 312 -14.67 -8.06 20.15
C LEU A 312 -15.71 -7.27 20.94
N SER A 313 -16.55 -6.55 20.22
CA SER A 313 -17.56 -5.64 20.72
C SER A 313 -18.69 -5.56 19.70
N PRO A 314 -19.69 -6.45 19.78
CA PRO A 314 -20.78 -6.45 18.83
C PRO A 314 -21.58 -5.17 19.00
N ASN A 315 -21.77 -4.49 17.89
CA ASN A 315 -22.69 -3.38 17.77
C ASN A 315 -23.76 -3.73 16.74
N LEU A 316 -24.90 -3.05 16.83
CA LEU A 316 -26.04 -3.30 15.97
C LEU A 316 -25.71 -3.07 14.48
N SER A 317 -24.82 -2.12 14.17
CA SER A 317 -24.41 -1.84 12.78
C SER A 317 -23.66 -3.00 12.13
N ASP A 318 -22.68 -3.59 12.82
CA ASP A 318 -21.88 -4.70 12.32
C ASP A 318 -22.74 -5.96 12.19
N ILE A 319 -23.66 -6.19 13.14
CA ILE A 319 -24.61 -7.33 13.05
C ILE A 319 -25.52 -7.19 11.82
N LYS A 320 -26.09 -6.00 11.57
CA LYS A 320 -26.91 -5.75 10.38
C LYS A 320 -26.14 -6.00 9.10
N GLN A 321 -24.92 -5.46 9.03
CA GLN A 321 -24.04 -5.65 7.88
C GLN A 321 -23.77 -7.14 7.63
N LEU A 322 -23.52 -7.93 8.67
CA LEU A 322 -23.30 -9.36 8.55
C LEU A 322 -24.55 -10.13 8.11
N LEU A 323 -25.74 -9.77 8.63
CA LEU A 323 -27.01 -10.38 8.24
C LEU A 323 -27.33 -10.17 6.76
N LEU A 324 -27.04 -8.99 6.23
CA LEU A 324 -27.30 -8.62 4.84
C LEU A 324 -26.14 -8.89 3.88
N SER A 325 -25.02 -9.42 4.38
CA SER A 325 -23.82 -9.61 3.57
C SER A 325 -24.06 -10.70 2.51
N PRO A 326 -23.91 -10.41 1.21
CA PRO A 326 -24.08 -11.41 0.16
C PRO A 326 -22.88 -12.39 0.08
N PHE A 327 -21.88 -12.24 0.95
CA PHE A 327 -20.69 -13.08 1.00
C PHE A 327 -20.72 -14.10 2.13
N MET A 328 -21.73 -14.04 3.00
CA MET A 328 -21.91 -14.93 4.14
C MET A 328 -23.01 -15.95 3.84
N SER A 329 -22.93 -17.11 4.52
CA SER A 329 -23.93 -18.17 4.43
C SER A 329 -25.32 -17.63 4.73
N GLY A 330 -26.27 -17.89 3.84
CA GLY A 330 -27.64 -17.41 4.00
C GLY A 330 -27.87 -15.95 3.59
N GLY A 331 -26.83 -15.22 3.19
CA GLY A 331 -26.94 -13.81 2.80
C GLY A 331 -27.73 -13.57 1.52
N ILE A 332 -27.76 -14.56 0.62
CA ILE A 332 -28.57 -14.52 -0.62
C ILE A 332 -29.77 -15.45 -0.48
N SER A 333 -29.54 -16.71 -0.08
CA SER A 333 -30.59 -17.73 0.02
C SER A 333 -31.68 -17.38 1.05
N ASN A 334 -31.32 -16.71 2.16
CA ASN A 334 -32.24 -16.31 3.23
C ASN A 334 -32.38 -14.78 3.35
N TYR A 335 -32.20 -14.05 2.25
CA TYR A 335 -32.20 -12.57 2.26
C TYR A 335 -33.51 -11.98 2.85
N GLN A 336 -34.66 -12.58 2.54
CA GLN A 336 -35.95 -12.12 3.08
C GLN A 336 -36.02 -12.25 4.60
N ASP A 337 -35.55 -13.37 5.15
CA ASP A 337 -35.48 -13.60 6.58
C ASP A 337 -34.51 -12.60 7.23
N ALA A 338 -33.34 -12.37 6.63
CA ALA A 338 -32.36 -11.40 7.10
C ALA A 338 -32.94 -9.97 7.17
N CYS A 339 -33.70 -9.54 6.16
CA CYS A 339 -34.39 -8.24 6.17
C CYS A 339 -35.46 -8.15 7.27
N GLN A 340 -36.23 -9.23 7.50
CA GLN A 340 -37.22 -9.25 8.59
C GLN A 340 -36.56 -9.15 9.95
N ILE A 341 -35.43 -9.86 10.14
CA ILE A 341 -34.64 -9.81 11.38
C ILE A 341 -34.05 -8.42 11.57
N GLU A 342 -33.43 -7.82 10.55
CA GLU A 342 -32.89 -6.46 10.62
C GLU A 342 -33.97 -5.46 11.04
N ARG A 343 -35.14 -5.53 10.42
CA ARG A 343 -36.26 -4.65 10.76
C ARG A 343 -36.69 -4.84 12.20
N ALA A 344 -36.82 -6.08 12.67
CA ALA A 344 -37.18 -6.38 14.04
C ALA A 344 -36.11 -5.87 15.04
N LEU A 345 -34.83 -5.94 14.69
CA LEU A 345 -33.74 -5.37 15.50
C LEU A 345 -33.85 -3.84 15.57
N LEU A 346 -34.12 -3.17 14.44
CA LEU A 346 -34.30 -1.71 14.36
C LEU A 346 -35.50 -1.20 15.16
N GLU A 347 -36.61 -1.95 15.15
CA GLU A 347 -37.84 -1.54 15.83
C GLU A 347 -37.77 -1.76 17.35
N ASN A 348 -36.93 -2.68 17.84
CA ASN A 348 -36.96 -3.12 19.23
C ASN A 348 -35.69 -2.84 20.04
N LEU A 349 -34.56 -2.50 19.39
CA LEU A 349 -33.27 -2.30 20.05
C LEU A 349 -32.70 -0.91 19.76
N THR A 350 -32.12 -0.29 20.79
CA THR A 350 -31.31 0.94 20.64
C THR A 350 -29.88 0.60 20.23
N ASP A 351 -29.12 1.57 19.73
CA ASP A 351 -27.69 1.36 19.37
C ASP A 351 -26.80 0.97 20.56
N SER A 352 -27.29 1.17 21.80
CA SER A 352 -26.58 0.91 23.06
C SER A 352 -26.92 -0.44 23.73
N VAL A 353 -27.46 -1.42 23.01
CA VAL A 353 -27.89 -2.71 23.59
C VAL A 353 -26.71 -3.65 23.86
N SER A 354 -26.76 -4.33 25.02
CA SER A 354 -25.77 -5.33 25.41
C SER A 354 -25.86 -6.61 24.55
N ILE A 355 -24.73 -7.30 24.37
CA ILE A 355 -24.63 -8.55 23.61
C ILE A 355 -25.66 -9.58 24.07
N ALA A 356 -25.84 -9.71 25.39
CA ALA A 356 -26.80 -10.61 25.98
C ALA A 356 -28.24 -10.25 25.57
N GLY A 357 -28.56 -8.96 25.44
CA GLY A 357 -29.85 -8.48 24.95
C GLY A 357 -30.12 -8.87 23.49
N VAL A 358 -29.14 -8.64 22.59
CA VAL A 358 -29.26 -9.04 21.18
C VAL A 358 -29.39 -10.55 21.05
N LYS A 359 -28.53 -11.30 21.75
CA LYS A 359 -28.55 -12.77 21.75
C LYS A 359 -29.90 -13.31 22.22
N ASN A 360 -30.40 -12.82 23.35
CA ASN A 360 -31.68 -13.25 23.91
C ASN A 360 -32.85 -12.90 22.97
N PHE A 361 -32.81 -11.72 22.33
CA PHE A 361 -33.83 -11.32 21.36
C PHE A 361 -33.86 -12.25 20.14
N LEU A 362 -32.69 -12.52 19.56
CA LEU A 362 -32.55 -13.40 18.41
C LEU A 362 -32.97 -14.84 18.75
N GLN A 363 -32.57 -15.35 19.92
CA GLN A 363 -32.98 -16.68 20.40
C GLN A 363 -34.48 -16.77 20.65
N LYS A 364 -35.11 -15.72 21.18
CA LYS A 364 -36.54 -15.74 21.49
C LYS A 364 -37.42 -15.65 20.24
N ASN A 365 -37.05 -14.80 19.28
CA ASN A 365 -37.92 -14.45 18.16
C ASN A 365 -37.55 -15.16 16.85
N PHE A 366 -36.28 -15.57 16.68
CA PHE A 366 -35.75 -16.03 15.40
C PHE A 366 -34.85 -17.28 15.51
N ALA A 367 -34.95 -18.07 16.58
CA ALA A 367 -34.09 -19.24 16.82
C ALA A 367 -34.08 -20.30 15.70
N LYS A 368 -35.11 -20.35 14.85
CA LYS A 368 -35.20 -21.31 13.73
C LYS A 368 -34.57 -20.79 12.44
N SER A 369 -34.21 -19.51 12.37
CA SER A 369 -33.60 -18.95 11.16
C SER A 369 -32.16 -19.47 11.03
N PRO A 370 -31.77 -20.06 9.89
CA PRO A 370 -30.41 -20.55 9.66
C PRO A 370 -29.34 -19.48 9.90
N VAL A 371 -29.61 -18.24 9.46
CA VAL A 371 -28.69 -17.10 9.62
C VAL A 371 -28.48 -16.76 11.10
N VAL A 372 -29.54 -16.84 11.90
CA VAL A 372 -29.47 -16.60 13.35
C VAL A 372 -28.75 -17.72 14.06
N ILE A 373 -28.97 -18.98 13.67
CA ILE A 373 -28.25 -20.13 14.24
C ILE A 373 -26.75 -19.96 14.04
N THR A 374 -26.30 -19.65 12.82
CA THR A 374 -24.88 -19.41 12.52
C THR A 374 -24.31 -18.23 13.31
N LEU A 375 -25.05 -17.12 13.40
CA LEU A 375 -24.63 -15.95 14.18
C LEU A 375 -24.52 -16.26 15.68
N LEU A 376 -25.44 -17.05 16.24
CA LEU A 376 -25.40 -17.45 17.64
C LEU A 376 -24.25 -18.41 17.93
N GLU A 377 -24.05 -19.43 17.08
CA GLU A 377 -22.92 -20.36 17.19
C GLU A 377 -21.58 -19.61 17.21
N PHE A 378 -21.45 -18.63 16.32
CA PHE A 378 -20.29 -17.75 16.29
C PHE A 378 -20.06 -16.97 17.57
N LEU A 379 -21.10 -16.31 18.09
CA LEU A 379 -21.00 -15.50 19.31
C LEU A 379 -20.59 -16.37 20.51
N GLU A 380 -21.02 -17.63 20.54
CA GLU A 380 -20.72 -18.60 21.60
C GLU A 380 -19.30 -19.17 21.57
N LEU A 381 -18.57 -19.07 20.46
CA LEU A 381 -17.20 -19.61 20.39
C LEU A 381 -16.28 -18.95 21.43
N PRO A 382 -15.57 -19.73 22.27
CA PRO A 382 -14.66 -19.14 23.24
C PRO A 382 -13.48 -18.45 22.54
N THR A 383 -13.02 -17.34 23.11
CA THR A 383 -11.77 -16.67 22.73
C THR A 383 -10.72 -16.95 23.79
N ALA A 384 -9.54 -17.43 23.39
CA ALA A 384 -8.41 -17.57 24.31
C ALA A 384 -8.02 -16.21 24.92
N LYS A 385 -7.48 -16.21 26.15
CA LYS A 385 -7.04 -14.95 26.79
C LYS A 385 -5.86 -14.33 26.05
N LYS A 386 -4.79 -15.12 25.84
CA LYS A 386 -3.63 -14.76 25.02
C LYS A 386 -3.08 -16.00 24.34
N THR A 387 -2.78 -15.91 23.06
CA THR A 387 -2.09 -16.98 22.33
C THR A 387 -1.22 -16.43 21.19
N SER A 388 -0.47 -17.30 20.51
CA SER A 388 0.40 -16.96 19.39
C SER A 388 -0.40 -16.49 18.17
N ILE A 389 0.24 -15.72 17.28
CA ILE A 389 -0.35 -15.27 16.02
C ILE A 389 -0.79 -16.46 15.14
N ALA A 390 0.00 -17.53 15.12
CA ALA A 390 -0.31 -18.74 14.37
C ALA A 390 -1.60 -19.42 14.86
N GLU A 391 -1.84 -19.46 16.18
CA GLU A 391 -3.09 -19.97 16.74
C GLU A 391 -4.28 -19.05 16.45
N TRP A 392 -4.07 -17.72 16.50
CA TRP A 392 -5.11 -16.76 16.12
C TRP A 392 -5.48 -16.84 14.63
N LYS A 393 -4.51 -17.07 13.75
CA LYS A 393 -4.75 -17.32 12.33
C LYS A 393 -5.66 -18.53 12.13
N LYS A 394 -5.37 -19.65 12.79
CA LYS A 394 -6.24 -20.85 12.78
C LYS A 394 -7.64 -20.53 13.29
N TYR A 395 -7.73 -19.71 14.35
CA TYR A 395 -9.01 -19.25 14.89
C TYR A 395 -9.78 -18.41 13.87
N PHE A 396 -9.15 -17.42 13.20
CA PHE A 396 -9.79 -16.62 12.15
C PHE A 396 -10.33 -17.48 11.01
N LEU A 397 -9.55 -18.45 10.53
CA LEU A 397 -9.99 -19.37 9.47
C LEU A 397 -11.21 -20.20 9.92
N LYS A 398 -11.23 -20.66 11.17
CA LYS A 398 -12.38 -21.36 11.75
C LYS A 398 -13.62 -20.45 11.80
N LEU A 399 -13.47 -19.18 12.19
CA LEU A 399 -14.59 -18.23 12.19
C LEU A 399 -15.16 -18.04 10.78
N LEU A 400 -14.30 -17.84 9.78
CA LEU A 400 -14.71 -17.68 8.38
C LEU A 400 -15.44 -18.90 7.85
N GLN A 401 -14.97 -20.10 8.20
CA GLN A 401 -15.60 -21.36 7.82
C GLN A 401 -17.02 -21.49 8.41
N ILE A 402 -17.22 -21.12 9.67
CA ILE A 402 -18.54 -21.17 10.34
C ILE A 402 -19.54 -20.22 9.67
N PHE A 403 -19.09 -19.04 9.22
CA PHE A 403 -19.94 -18.12 8.45
C PHE A 403 -20.13 -18.51 6.98
N GLY A 404 -19.48 -19.57 6.51
CA GLY A 404 -19.50 -19.95 5.10
C GLY A 404 -18.91 -18.90 4.16
N TRP A 405 -18.03 -18.03 4.65
CA TRP A 405 -17.37 -17.03 3.82
C TRP A 405 -16.29 -17.68 2.94
N PRO A 406 -16.17 -17.35 1.63
CA PRO A 406 -17.01 -16.46 0.83
C PRO A 406 -18.02 -17.18 -0.09
N GLN A 407 -18.52 -18.37 0.30
CA GLN A 407 -18.98 -19.43 -0.60
C GLN A 407 -20.46 -19.36 -1.05
N GLU A 408 -21.25 -18.39 -0.60
CA GLU A 408 -22.69 -18.30 -0.92
C GLU A 408 -22.97 -18.11 -2.43
N ARG A 409 -22.04 -17.50 -3.17
CA ARG A 409 -22.14 -17.32 -4.62
C ARG A 409 -20.81 -17.44 -5.34
N VAL A 410 -20.88 -17.60 -6.65
CA VAL A 410 -19.70 -17.49 -7.52
C VAL A 410 -19.11 -16.09 -7.39
N LEU A 411 -17.83 -16.04 -7.05
CA LEU A 411 -17.08 -14.80 -6.95
C LEU A 411 -16.68 -14.31 -8.34
N THR A 412 -16.65 -12.99 -8.48
CA THR A 412 -16.04 -12.35 -9.65
C THR A 412 -14.51 -12.51 -9.61
N SER A 413 -13.85 -12.33 -10.76
CA SER A 413 -12.37 -12.38 -10.82
C SER A 413 -11.71 -11.38 -9.84
N ALA A 414 -12.28 -10.19 -9.68
CA ALA A 414 -11.78 -9.20 -8.73
C ALA A 414 -11.97 -9.65 -7.27
N GLU A 415 -13.10 -10.28 -6.94
CA GLU A 415 -13.35 -10.82 -5.60
C GLU A 415 -12.41 -11.97 -5.27
N HIS A 416 -12.18 -12.90 -6.20
CA HIS A 416 -11.15 -13.94 -6.04
C HIS A 416 -9.76 -13.36 -5.76
N GLN A 417 -9.36 -12.31 -6.48
CA GLN A 417 -8.08 -11.62 -6.25
C GLN A 417 -8.03 -10.92 -4.88
N ALA A 418 -9.15 -10.35 -4.42
CA ALA A 418 -9.24 -9.72 -3.10
C ALA A 418 -9.12 -10.76 -1.97
N VAL A 419 -9.78 -11.91 -2.12
CA VAL A 419 -9.71 -13.04 -1.17
C VAL A 419 -8.29 -13.60 -1.11
N ALA A 420 -7.65 -13.84 -2.25
CA ALA A 420 -6.26 -14.28 -2.29
C ALA A 420 -5.33 -13.30 -1.56
N LYS A 421 -5.45 -12.00 -1.84
CA LYS A 421 -4.67 -10.97 -1.18
C LYS A 421 -4.95 -10.89 0.33
N PHE A 422 -6.18 -11.19 0.76
CA PHE A 422 -6.51 -11.25 2.18
C PHE A 422 -5.81 -12.42 2.88
N TYR A 423 -5.74 -13.59 2.25
CA TYR A 423 -4.95 -14.70 2.78
C TYR A 423 -3.45 -14.37 2.84
N ASP A 424 -2.90 -13.72 1.80
CA ASP A 424 -1.51 -13.24 1.85
C ASP A 424 -1.28 -12.31 3.04
N VAL A 425 -2.23 -11.43 3.35
CA VAL A 425 -2.14 -10.52 4.50
C VAL A 425 -2.23 -11.28 5.82
N LEU A 426 -3.11 -12.28 5.94
CA LEU A 426 -3.20 -13.14 7.12
C LEU A 426 -1.91 -13.94 7.34
N ASP A 427 -1.30 -14.46 6.28
CA ASP A 427 -0.03 -15.18 6.33
C ASP A 427 1.10 -14.26 6.79
N ASN A 428 1.13 -13.03 6.28
CA ASN A 428 2.11 -12.02 6.65
C ASN A 428 1.96 -11.50 8.09
N LEU A 429 0.89 -11.83 8.83
CA LEU A 429 0.81 -11.48 10.25
C LEU A 429 1.88 -12.17 11.09
N GLU A 430 2.34 -13.36 10.67
CA GLU A 430 3.37 -14.12 11.39
C GLU A 430 4.69 -13.35 11.50
N ILE A 431 4.93 -12.40 10.59
CA ILE A 431 6.07 -11.47 10.63
C ILE A 431 6.11 -10.70 11.98
N PHE A 432 4.97 -10.39 12.60
CA PHE A 432 4.94 -9.71 13.91
C PHE A 432 5.26 -10.61 15.10
N ALA A 433 5.40 -11.93 14.91
CA ALA A 433 5.75 -12.86 15.99
C ALA A 433 7.13 -12.56 16.60
N ILE A 434 7.95 -11.77 15.91
CA ILE A 434 9.26 -11.33 16.37
C ILE A 434 9.22 -10.39 17.59
N PHE A 435 8.08 -9.70 17.82
CA PHE A 435 7.99 -8.68 18.87
C PHE A 435 7.44 -9.19 20.21
N ASP A 436 6.59 -10.22 20.22
CA ASP A 436 6.08 -10.85 21.46
C ASP A 436 5.32 -12.17 21.17
N GLY A 437 5.48 -13.18 22.03
CA GLY A 437 5.04 -14.56 21.77
C GLY A 437 3.55 -14.87 22.00
N LYS A 438 2.80 -14.00 22.72
CA LYS A 438 1.36 -14.20 22.99
C LYS A 438 0.59 -12.89 23.06
N ILE A 439 -0.42 -12.77 22.19
CA ILE A 439 -1.29 -11.60 22.08
C ILE A 439 -2.76 -11.98 22.29
N THR A 440 -3.59 -10.99 22.60
CA THR A 440 -5.04 -11.10 22.75
C THR A 440 -5.74 -11.07 21.38
N PHE A 441 -7.02 -11.47 21.36
CA PHE A 441 -7.85 -11.35 20.16
C PHE A 441 -8.01 -9.90 19.68
N TYR A 442 -8.00 -8.94 20.61
CA TYR A 442 -8.05 -7.51 20.29
C TYR A 442 -6.79 -7.06 19.55
N GLU A 443 -5.62 -7.38 20.09
CA GLU A 443 -4.32 -7.01 19.51
C GLU A 443 -4.14 -7.61 18.11
N VAL A 444 -4.45 -8.90 17.92
CA VAL A 444 -4.28 -9.55 16.61
C VAL A 444 -5.27 -9.02 15.56
N THR A 445 -6.50 -8.72 15.96
CA THR A 445 -7.50 -8.12 15.06
C THR A 445 -7.10 -6.70 14.66
N HIS A 446 -6.54 -5.93 15.60
CA HIS A 446 -6.02 -4.59 15.33
C HIS A 446 -4.82 -4.62 14.39
N LEU A 447 -3.86 -5.54 14.59
CA LEU A 447 -2.75 -5.77 13.66
C LEU A 447 -3.25 -6.12 12.26
N LEU A 448 -4.21 -7.04 12.15
CA LEU A 448 -4.84 -7.39 10.87
C LEU A 448 -5.48 -6.17 10.21
N GLN A 449 -6.25 -5.37 10.96
CA GLN A 449 -6.88 -4.16 10.44
C GLN A 449 -5.82 -3.16 9.92
N LEU A 450 -4.72 -2.96 10.63
CA LEU A 450 -3.62 -2.11 10.19
C LEU A 450 -2.99 -2.61 8.89
N CYS A 451 -2.76 -3.92 8.78
CA CYS A 451 -2.20 -4.53 7.57
C CYS A 451 -3.17 -4.37 6.37
N LEU A 452 -4.47 -4.58 6.58
CA LEU A 452 -5.50 -4.39 5.54
C LEU A 452 -5.71 -2.92 5.15
N GLN A 453 -5.43 -1.98 6.05
CA GLN A 453 -5.45 -0.54 5.75
C GLN A 453 -4.30 -0.11 4.84
N LYS A 454 -3.12 -0.70 5.03
CA LYS A 454 -1.93 -0.41 4.21
C LYS A 454 -1.90 -1.18 2.89
N SER A 455 -2.56 -2.33 2.82
CA SER A 455 -2.63 -3.16 1.63
C SER A 455 -3.55 -2.55 0.57
N LEU A 456 -2.98 -1.93 -0.47
CA LEU A 456 -3.75 -1.41 -1.61
C LEU A 456 -4.14 -2.53 -2.58
N PHE A 457 -5.40 -2.58 -3.01
CA PHE A 457 -5.94 -3.55 -3.94
C PHE A 457 -6.32 -2.90 -5.26
N GLN A 458 -5.86 -3.50 -6.36
CA GLN A 458 -6.24 -3.13 -7.72
C GLN A 458 -6.36 -4.41 -8.55
N PRO A 459 -7.49 -4.65 -9.23
CA PRO A 459 -7.65 -5.82 -10.09
C PRO A 459 -6.60 -5.85 -11.20
N GLN A 460 -6.02 -7.02 -11.48
CA GLN A 460 -4.96 -7.17 -12.49
C GLN A 460 -5.43 -6.76 -13.89
N SER A 461 -6.67 -7.09 -14.25
CA SER A 461 -7.27 -6.76 -15.55
C SER A 461 -7.38 -5.26 -15.82
N ALA A 462 -7.33 -4.41 -14.78
CA ALA A 462 -7.36 -2.97 -14.94
C ALA A 462 -6.05 -2.43 -15.54
N LYS A 463 -4.92 -3.12 -15.39
CA LYS A 463 -3.60 -2.60 -15.81
C LYS A 463 -3.47 -2.37 -17.32
N ASP A 464 -4.20 -3.13 -18.13
CA ASP A 464 -4.17 -3.05 -19.59
C ASP A 464 -5.26 -2.16 -20.20
N ALA A 465 -6.03 -1.44 -19.38
CA ALA A 465 -7.09 -0.57 -19.84
C ALA A 465 -6.58 0.53 -20.81
N GLY A 466 -7.48 0.99 -21.70
CA GLY A 466 -7.19 2.10 -22.63
C GLY A 466 -7.04 3.44 -21.90
N LEU A 467 -7.81 3.65 -20.84
CA LEU A 467 -7.74 4.81 -19.97
C LEU A 467 -6.97 4.49 -18.67
N GLN A 468 -5.93 5.27 -18.37
CA GLN A 468 -5.23 5.24 -17.08
C GLN A 468 -5.41 6.55 -16.32
N ILE A 469 -5.96 6.47 -15.12
CA ILE A 469 -6.08 7.59 -14.19
C ILE A 469 -4.97 7.47 -13.14
N LEU A 470 -4.14 8.50 -13.06
CA LEU A 470 -2.83 8.49 -12.40
C LEU A 470 -2.71 9.68 -11.47
N GLY A 471 -1.97 9.51 -10.38
CA GLY A 471 -1.39 10.65 -9.69
C GLY A 471 -0.14 11.11 -10.44
N VAL A 472 0.41 12.21 -9.97
CA VAL A 472 1.51 12.93 -10.63
C VAL A 472 2.80 12.10 -10.61
N PHE A 473 3.09 11.48 -9.47
CA PHE A 473 4.27 10.64 -9.30
C PHE A 473 4.15 9.33 -10.06
N GLU A 474 2.94 8.76 -10.17
CA GLU A 474 2.68 7.54 -10.91
C GLU A 474 2.74 7.73 -12.43
N ALA A 475 2.49 8.95 -12.93
CA ALA A 475 2.63 9.28 -14.34
C ALA A 475 4.10 9.46 -14.77
N HIS A 476 5.02 9.65 -13.82
CA HIS A 476 6.42 9.91 -14.12
C HIS A 476 7.08 8.77 -14.91
N GLY A 477 7.77 9.12 -16.01
CA GLY A 477 8.50 8.17 -16.85
C GLY A 477 7.64 7.36 -17.83
N LEU A 478 6.31 7.47 -17.76
CA LEU A 478 5.38 6.75 -18.64
C LEU A 478 5.11 7.52 -19.94
N CYS A 479 4.54 6.82 -20.93
CA CYS A 479 4.20 7.37 -22.23
C CYS A 479 2.75 7.03 -22.56
N PHE A 480 2.03 8.02 -23.06
CA PHE A 480 0.65 7.91 -23.49
C PHE A 480 0.50 8.62 -24.82
N ASP A 481 -0.48 8.20 -25.63
CA ASP A 481 -0.82 8.89 -26.87
C ASP A 481 -1.40 10.27 -26.57
N GLU A 482 -2.17 10.36 -25.48
CA GLU A 482 -2.79 11.59 -25.00
C GLU A 482 -2.70 11.67 -23.47
N ILE A 483 -2.52 12.88 -22.95
CA ILE A 483 -2.47 13.16 -21.52
C ILE A 483 -3.36 14.37 -21.19
N TRP A 484 -4.23 14.19 -20.20
CA TRP A 484 -4.99 15.26 -19.58
C TRP A 484 -4.42 15.51 -18.19
N ILE A 485 -4.07 16.75 -17.86
CA ILE A 485 -3.59 17.12 -16.53
C ILE A 485 -4.69 17.95 -15.86
N CYS A 486 -5.23 17.44 -14.77
CA CYS A 486 -6.26 18.12 -13.97
C CYS A 486 -5.66 19.04 -12.91
N ASP A 487 -6.47 19.97 -12.41
CA ASP A 487 -6.17 20.85 -11.28
C ASP A 487 -4.86 21.64 -11.47
N THR A 488 -4.70 22.24 -12.65
CA THR A 488 -3.58 23.15 -12.96
C THR A 488 -3.80 24.55 -12.38
N THR A 489 -4.30 24.61 -11.14
CA THR A 489 -4.52 25.86 -10.39
C THR A 489 -3.27 26.24 -9.61
N SER A 490 -3.08 27.52 -9.30
CA SER A 490 -1.90 28.01 -8.57
C SER A 490 -1.70 27.37 -7.18
N ASN A 491 -2.77 26.82 -6.59
CA ASN A 491 -2.75 26.21 -5.26
C ASN A 491 -2.47 24.69 -5.31
N ALA A 492 -2.72 24.05 -6.45
CA ALA A 492 -2.57 22.61 -6.63
C ALA A 492 -1.35 22.24 -7.48
N TRP A 493 -0.90 23.14 -8.35
CA TRP A 493 0.20 22.91 -9.28
C TRP A 493 1.13 24.12 -9.46
N PRO A 494 2.45 23.99 -9.19
CA PRO A 494 3.11 22.82 -8.60
C PRO A 494 2.66 22.60 -7.15
N LYS A 495 2.72 21.35 -6.67
CA LYS A 495 2.40 21.04 -5.27
C LYS A 495 3.35 21.79 -4.35
N MET A 496 2.80 22.45 -3.33
CA MET A 496 3.60 23.03 -2.25
C MET A 496 4.39 21.94 -1.53
N ALA A 497 5.67 22.20 -1.27
CA ALA A 497 6.53 21.34 -0.47
C ALA A 497 5.91 21.14 0.92
N LYS A 498 6.02 19.92 1.45
CA LYS A 498 5.50 19.56 2.78
C LYS A 498 6.66 19.06 3.64
N PRO A 499 7.52 19.98 4.13
CA PRO A 499 8.66 19.60 4.94
C PRO A 499 8.20 18.86 6.20
N SER A 500 9.05 17.95 6.69
CA SER A 500 8.80 17.24 7.94
C SER A 500 8.69 18.23 9.09
N LYS A 501 7.62 18.12 9.87
CA LYS A 501 7.35 18.99 11.04
C LYS A 501 8.24 18.69 12.24
N LEU A 502 8.87 17.51 12.26
CA LEU A 502 9.76 17.08 13.35
C LEU A 502 11.22 17.47 13.10
N LEU A 503 11.55 17.94 11.89
CA LEU A 503 12.87 18.39 11.52
C LEU A 503 12.90 19.92 11.36
N PRO A 504 13.98 20.61 11.75
CA PRO A 504 14.12 22.04 11.50
C PRO A 504 14.04 22.38 10.02
N ILE A 505 13.20 23.37 9.66
CA ILE A 505 13.01 23.75 8.24
C ILE A 505 14.30 24.25 7.59
N LYS A 506 15.15 24.97 8.34
CA LYS A 506 16.43 25.50 7.82
C LYS A 506 17.34 24.37 7.34
N LEU A 507 17.46 23.32 8.13
CA LEU A 507 18.26 22.15 7.81
C LEU A 507 17.73 21.40 6.57
N GLN A 508 16.41 21.28 6.46
CA GLN A 508 15.76 20.65 5.30
C GLN A 508 16.02 21.42 4.00
N LEU A 509 15.99 22.76 4.06
CA LEU A 509 16.32 23.62 2.92
C LEU A 509 17.81 23.55 2.56
N GLU A 510 18.71 23.58 3.54
CA GLU A 510 20.16 23.51 3.33
C GLU A 510 20.57 22.20 2.64
N LEU A 511 19.95 21.09 3.02
CA LEU A 511 20.25 19.76 2.49
C LEU A 511 19.39 19.38 1.27
N ASN A 512 18.49 20.26 0.82
CA ASN A 512 17.50 19.99 -0.23
C ASN A 512 16.78 18.64 -0.01
N THR A 513 16.26 18.43 1.20
CA THR A 513 15.40 17.27 1.48
C THR A 513 14.04 17.44 0.79
N PRO A 514 13.27 16.35 0.60
CA PRO A 514 11.98 16.38 -0.12
C PRO A 514 10.88 17.21 0.56
#